data_AF-A0A6A6U1N3-F1
#
_entry.id   AF-A0A6A6U1N3-F1
#
_cell.length_a   1.000
_cell.length_b   1.000
_cell.length_c   1.000
_cell.angle_alpha   90.00
_cell.angle_beta   90.00
_cell.angle_gamma   90.00
#
_symmetry.space_group_name_H-M   'P 1'
#
loop_
_entity.id
_entity.type
_entity.pdbx_description
1 polymer ?
#
loop_
_entity_poly.entity_id
_entity_poly.type
_entity_poly.pdbx_seq_one_letter_code
_entity_poly.pdbx_strand_id
1 'polypeptide(L)'
;MSDSFHVTLGVPPRQSEFVCYDKTIPNSPVVEQVKFFSIFILAYAWTLYSAFRSLKYLLRWLWCSECDLPPHNRPIATITGVRIPANGSSPHLITLKTMTPKDCDRARDEFLLHVPDLRQFWITTKAWRSRDMKRLDLLRDVNIGNGHREQQQDLVRQLLGGSEQCCVKRTRKTMQRHTCPQEYHIPQRHYSDLIMGTYYLLHSMGDDGSLHRNQSVPNWLGPNYSGDVFIVKMAKEAQNEYGWAVYENMSTEFLSFLSEGPVKVAA
;
A
#
# COMPACT_ATOMS: atom_id res chain seq x y z
N MET A 1 -9.23 -24.42 52.02
CA MET A 1 -7.93 -25.05 51.70
C MET A 1 -6.90 -23.97 51.86
N SER A 2 -6.22 -24.02 53.00
CA SER A 2 -5.35 -23.00 53.54
C SER A 2 -3.97 -23.61 53.56
N ASP A 3 -2.99 -23.01 52.88
CA ASP A 3 -1.59 -23.40 53.04
C ASP A 3 -0.79 -22.21 53.58
N SER A 4 -0.37 -22.41 54.82
CA SER A 4 0.54 -21.59 55.61
C SER A 4 1.97 -21.75 55.12
N PHE A 5 2.66 -20.64 54.82
CA PHE A 5 4.11 -20.66 54.67
C PHE A 5 4.80 -20.04 55.88
N HIS A 6 5.66 -20.86 56.47
CA HIS A 6 6.51 -20.58 57.63
C HIS A 6 7.54 -19.49 57.33
N VAL A 7 7.65 -18.55 58.27
CA VAL A 7 8.72 -17.55 58.36
C VAL A 7 9.93 -18.20 59.03
N THR A 8 11.09 -18.18 58.36
CA THR A 8 12.39 -18.55 58.95
C THR A 8 13.24 -17.28 59.08
N LEU A 9 13.43 -16.81 60.31
CA LEU A 9 14.32 -15.70 60.67
C LEU A 9 15.77 -16.17 60.55
N GLY A 10 16.43 -15.78 59.46
CA GLY A 10 17.86 -15.98 59.22
C GLY A 10 18.69 -14.80 59.74
N VAL A 11 19.52 -15.10 60.72
CA VAL A 11 20.65 -14.37 61.33
C VAL A 11 21.26 -13.22 60.50
N PRO A 12 21.52 -12.03 61.08
CA PRO A 12 22.20 -10.94 60.40
C PRO A 12 23.69 -11.27 60.15
N PRO A 13 24.24 -11.01 58.95
CA PRO A 13 25.68 -11.14 58.73
C PRO A 13 26.43 -10.04 59.50
N ARG A 14 27.50 -10.47 60.16
CA ARG A 14 28.52 -9.65 60.84
C ARG A 14 28.91 -8.45 59.97
N GLN A 15 28.94 -7.28 60.60
CA GLN A 15 29.65 -6.10 60.12
C GLN A 15 31.12 -6.46 59.90
N SER A 16 31.47 -6.77 58.65
CA SER A 16 32.86 -6.73 58.19
C SER A 16 33.25 -5.27 58.09
N GLU A 17 34.18 -4.86 58.95
CA GLU A 17 34.86 -3.57 58.90
C GLU A 17 35.35 -3.33 57.46
N PHE A 18 34.71 -2.38 56.77
CA PHE A 18 35.25 -1.83 55.53
C PHE A 18 36.48 -1.02 55.90
N VAL A 19 37.64 -1.67 55.91
CA VAL A 19 38.92 -0.99 55.86
C VAL A 19 38.97 -0.26 54.52
N CYS A 20 38.68 1.04 54.53
CA CYS A 20 38.98 1.95 53.43
C CYS A 20 40.50 1.96 53.23
N TYR A 21 41.01 1.03 52.43
CA TYR A 21 42.32 1.18 51.82
C TYR A 21 42.20 2.33 50.84
N ASP A 22 42.69 3.50 51.26
CA ASP A 22 43.01 4.60 50.37
C ASP A 22 44.20 4.16 49.49
N LYS A 23 43.89 3.31 48.51
CA LYS A 23 44.83 2.91 47.47
C LYS A 23 44.90 4.06 46.49
N THR A 24 45.68 5.08 46.85
CA THR A 24 46.33 5.95 45.87
C THR A 24 47.27 5.05 45.06
N ILE A 25 46.73 4.42 44.00
CA ILE A 25 47.51 3.66 43.04
C ILE A 25 48.47 4.68 42.42
N PRO A 26 49.79 4.55 42.64
CA PRO A 26 50.74 5.48 42.03
C PRO A 26 50.58 5.39 40.52
N ASN A 27 50.58 6.54 39.85
CA ASN A 27 50.55 6.65 38.38
C ASN A 27 51.77 5.94 37.80
N SER A 28 51.66 4.62 37.64
CA SER A 28 52.66 3.79 37.01
C SER A 28 52.54 4.02 35.50
N PRO A 29 53.66 4.26 34.78
CA PRO A 29 53.65 4.44 33.33
C PRO A 29 53.02 3.25 32.59
N VAL A 30 53.01 2.06 33.20
CA VAL A 30 52.34 0.86 32.69
C VAL A 30 50.81 1.02 32.69
N VAL A 31 50.23 1.65 33.73
CA VAL A 31 48.79 1.88 33.82
C VAL A 31 48.34 2.92 32.78
N GLU A 32 49.16 3.95 32.53
CA GLU A 32 48.87 4.90 31.45
C GLU A 32 48.95 4.24 30.07
N GLN A 33 49.97 3.42 29.81
CA GLN A 33 50.06 2.68 28.54
C GLN A 33 48.85 1.78 28.31
N VAL A 34 48.41 1.02 29.33
CA VAL A 34 47.22 0.15 29.21
C VAL A 34 45.95 0.96 28.94
N LYS A 35 45.78 2.14 29.57
CA LYS A 35 44.67 3.05 29.27
C LYS A 35 44.72 3.53 27.81
N PHE A 36 45.89 3.95 27.32
CA PHE A 36 46.05 4.35 25.92
C PHE A 36 45.68 3.22 24.95
N PHE A 37 46.21 2.01 25.14
CA PHE A 37 45.87 0.85 24.30
C PHE A 37 44.36 0.55 24.31
N SER A 38 43.70 0.62 25.47
CA SER A 38 42.26 0.39 25.56
C SER A 38 41.44 1.40 24.75
N ILE A 39 41.84 2.68 24.75
CA ILE A 39 41.17 3.75 23.99
C ILE A 39 41.32 3.49 22.48
N PHE A 40 42.52 3.11 22.02
CA PHE A 40 42.76 2.79 20.61
C PHE A 40 41.93 1.58 20.14
N ILE A 41 41.83 0.53 20.96
CA ILE A 41 41.02 -0.65 20.65
C ILE A 41 39.53 -0.29 20.53
N LEU A 42 39.01 0.51 21.48
CA LEU A 42 37.61 0.94 21.45
C LEU A 42 37.30 1.84 20.24
N ALA A 43 38.20 2.77 19.91
CA ALA A 43 38.08 3.62 18.73
C ALA A 43 38.10 2.80 17.44
N TYR A 44 38.99 1.81 17.32
CA TYR A 44 39.07 0.92 16.16
C TYR A 44 37.84 0.00 16.04
N ALA A 45 37.35 -0.54 17.16
CA ALA A 45 36.12 -1.33 17.17
C ALA A 45 34.90 -0.51 16.74
N TRP A 46 34.82 0.75 17.20
CA TRP A 46 33.76 1.68 16.81
C TRP A 46 33.81 2.03 15.32
N THR A 47 35.00 2.31 14.77
CA THR A 47 35.13 2.61 13.33
C THR A 47 34.77 1.40 12.48
N LEU A 48 35.23 0.19 12.82
CA LEU A 48 34.81 -1.03 12.15
C LEU A 48 33.30 -1.25 12.23
N TYR A 49 32.69 -1.11 13.41
CA TYR A 49 31.25 -1.22 13.58
C TYR A 49 30.49 -0.22 12.69
N SER A 50 30.95 1.03 12.67
CA SER A 50 30.36 2.08 11.82
C SER A 50 30.51 1.76 10.33
N ALA A 51 31.65 1.22 9.90
CA ALA A 51 31.91 0.83 8.53
C ALA A 51 31.05 -0.37 8.10
N PHE A 52 30.92 -1.40 8.94
CA PHE A 52 30.01 -2.52 8.71
C PHE A 52 28.55 -2.07 8.64
N ARG A 53 28.15 -1.13 9.50
CA ARG A 53 26.81 -0.55 9.48
C ARG A 53 26.56 0.21 8.17
N SER A 54 27.51 1.05 7.74
CA SER A 54 27.44 1.78 6.46
C SER A 54 27.46 0.85 5.25
N LEU A 55 28.27 -0.20 5.27
CA LEU A 55 28.32 -1.21 4.20
C LEU A 55 27.00 -1.99 4.10
N LYS A 56 26.38 -2.34 5.24
CA LYS A 56 25.04 -2.92 5.24
C LYS A 56 24.01 -1.96 4.63
N TYR A 57 24.07 -0.67 4.92
CA TYR A 57 23.18 0.32 4.29
C TYR A 57 23.45 0.47 2.78
N LEU A 58 24.71 0.45 2.34
CA LEU A 58 25.08 0.55 0.94
C LEU A 58 24.66 -0.69 0.15
N LEU A 59 24.98 -1.90 0.64
CA LEU A 59 24.55 -3.15 0.03
C LEU A 59 23.03 -3.26 0.00
N ARG A 60 22.35 -2.79 1.06
CA ARG A 60 20.89 -2.69 1.09
C ARG A 60 20.36 -1.72 0.04
N TRP A 61 20.99 -0.56 -0.13
CA TRP A 61 20.61 0.42 -1.15
C TRP A 61 20.81 -0.15 -2.55
N LEU A 62 21.95 -0.79 -2.81
CA LEU A 62 22.26 -1.46 -4.07
C LEU A 62 21.23 -2.57 -4.37
N TRP A 63 20.95 -3.45 -3.42
CA TRP A 63 19.97 -4.53 -3.59
C TRP A 63 18.54 -4.01 -3.81
N CYS A 64 18.15 -2.92 -3.15
CA CYS A 64 16.85 -2.27 -3.39
C CYS A 64 16.80 -1.56 -4.75
N SER A 65 17.91 -1.01 -5.22
CA SER A 65 17.96 -0.26 -6.49
C SER A 65 17.76 -1.16 -7.72
N GLU A 66 18.15 -2.43 -7.61
CA GLU A 66 18.10 -3.40 -8.71
C GLU A 66 16.72 -4.07 -8.84
N CYS A 67 15.90 -4.04 -7.79
CA CYS A 67 14.57 -4.66 -7.77
C CYS A 67 13.43 -3.78 -8.34
N ASP A 68 13.68 -2.51 -8.66
CA ASP A 68 12.61 -1.50 -8.69
C ASP A 68 12.35 -0.80 -10.02
N LEU A 69 13.07 -1.13 -11.10
CA LEU A 69 12.79 -0.54 -12.41
C LEU A 69 12.17 -1.62 -13.30
N PRO A 70 10.82 -1.72 -13.36
CA PRO A 70 10.21 -2.43 -14.47
C PRO A 70 10.73 -1.81 -15.77
N PRO A 71 10.96 -2.59 -16.83
CA PRO A 71 11.55 -2.11 -18.06
C PRO A 71 10.82 -0.85 -18.53
N HIS A 72 11.55 0.27 -18.68
CA HIS A 72 10.99 1.61 -18.88
C HIS A 72 10.11 1.79 -20.13
N ASN A 73 10.00 0.77 -20.98
CA ASN A 73 9.27 0.78 -22.24
C ASN A 73 8.22 -0.35 -22.31
N ARG A 74 7.17 -0.27 -21.50
CA ARG A 74 5.95 -1.04 -21.80
C ARG A 74 5.30 -0.47 -23.07
N PRO A 75 4.82 -1.32 -24.00
CA PRO A 75 3.93 -0.86 -25.05
C PRO A 75 2.65 -0.26 -24.46
N ILE A 76 2.27 0.92 -24.95
CA ILE A 76 0.98 1.54 -24.66
C ILE A 76 -0.12 0.54 -25.04
N ALA A 77 -0.87 0.05 -24.05
CA ALA A 77 -2.00 -0.84 -24.30
C ALA A 77 -3.27 -0.02 -24.44
N THR A 78 -4.13 -0.45 -25.36
CA THR A 78 -5.46 0.11 -25.56
C THR A 78 -6.47 -0.76 -24.83
N ILE A 79 -7.30 -0.16 -23.99
CA ILE A 79 -8.31 -0.84 -23.19
C ILE A 79 -9.67 -0.20 -23.44
N THR A 80 -10.74 -0.96 -23.24
CA THR A 80 -12.11 -0.44 -23.26
C THR A 80 -12.59 -0.25 -21.83
N GLY A 81 -12.94 0.98 -21.49
CA GLY A 81 -13.50 1.36 -20.19
C GLY A 81 -14.92 1.90 -20.33
N VAL A 82 -15.62 2.07 -19.21
CA VAL A 82 -16.89 2.80 -19.16
C VAL A 82 -16.61 4.24 -18.76
N ARG A 83 -17.23 5.20 -19.45
CA ARG A 83 -17.29 6.60 -19.04
C ARG A 83 -18.71 6.92 -18.58
N ILE A 84 -18.83 7.59 -17.45
CA ILE A 84 -20.06 8.21 -16.94
C ILE A 84 -19.87 9.73 -17.03
N PRO A 85 -20.36 10.38 -18.09
CA PRO A 85 -20.13 11.80 -18.33
C PRO A 85 -20.86 12.69 -17.31
N ALA A 86 -20.19 13.76 -16.86
CA ALA A 86 -20.80 14.74 -15.96
C ALA A 86 -21.85 15.65 -16.61
N ASN A 87 -21.89 15.69 -17.96
CA ASN A 87 -22.82 16.51 -18.72
C ASN A 87 -24.25 15.92 -18.81
N GLY A 88 -24.55 14.84 -18.09
CA GLY A 88 -25.86 14.20 -18.10
C GLY A 88 -26.08 13.17 -19.22
N SER A 89 -25.14 13.02 -20.16
CA SER A 89 -25.26 11.99 -21.20
C SER A 89 -25.12 10.57 -20.64
N SER A 90 -25.71 9.60 -21.35
CA SER A 90 -25.73 8.20 -20.91
C SER A 90 -24.32 7.60 -20.79
N PRO A 91 -24.09 6.72 -19.80
CA PRO A 91 -22.88 5.94 -19.72
C PRO A 91 -22.61 5.17 -21.02
N HIS A 92 -21.35 5.14 -21.47
CA HIS A 92 -20.96 4.47 -22.70
C HIS A 92 -19.54 3.92 -22.61
N LEU A 93 -19.21 2.98 -23.50
CA LEU A 93 -17.87 2.45 -23.64
C LEU A 93 -16.97 3.45 -24.36
N ILE A 94 -15.75 3.58 -23.88
CA ILE A 94 -14.70 4.40 -24.50
C ILE A 94 -13.40 3.61 -24.60
N THR A 95 -12.61 3.97 -25.61
CA THR A 95 -11.28 3.42 -25.80
C THR A 95 -10.24 4.31 -25.11
N LEU A 96 -9.48 3.73 -24.19
CA LEU A 96 -8.47 4.41 -23.39
C LEU A 96 -7.10 3.85 -23.73
N LYS A 97 -6.13 4.74 -23.94
CA LYS A 97 -4.72 4.37 -23.95
C LYS A 97 -4.23 4.34 -22.51
N THR A 98 -3.43 3.35 -22.19
CA THR A 98 -2.80 3.28 -20.87
C THR A 98 -1.41 3.89 -20.92
N MET A 99 -0.95 4.45 -19.80
CA MET A 99 0.34 5.12 -19.72
C MET A 99 1.05 4.84 -18.41
N THR A 100 2.38 4.97 -18.43
CA THR A 100 3.18 5.03 -17.21
C THR A 100 3.17 6.47 -16.70
N PRO A 101 2.62 6.74 -15.50
CA PRO A 101 2.60 8.09 -14.97
C PRO A 101 4.02 8.52 -14.58
N LYS A 102 4.60 9.47 -15.32
CA LYS A 102 5.93 10.03 -15.03
C LYS A 102 5.92 11.13 -13.97
N ASP A 103 4.77 11.79 -13.79
CA ASP A 103 4.63 13.02 -12.96
C ASP A 103 3.52 12.90 -11.90
N CYS A 104 3.22 11.69 -11.41
CA CYS A 104 2.08 11.44 -10.50
C CYS A 104 2.48 10.82 -9.16
N ASP A 105 3.59 11.25 -8.56
CA ASP A 105 4.15 10.76 -7.28
C ASP A 105 3.19 10.80 -6.07
N ARG A 106 1.96 11.28 -6.26
CA ARG A 106 0.95 11.43 -5.20
C ARG A 106 -0.42 10.86 -5.54
N ALA A 107 -0.61 10.30 -6.73
CA ALA A 107 -1.90 9.72 -7.09
C ALA A 107 -2.08 8.38 -6.38
N ARG A 108 -3.31 8.07 -5.95
CA ARG A 108 -3.60 6.81 -5.23
C ARG A 108 -3.46 5.56 -6.09
N ASP A 109 -3.45 5.72 -7.41
CA ASP A 109 -3.35 4.65 -8.39
C ASP A 109 -1.89 4.34 -8.82
N GLU A 110 -0.89 4.96 -8.19
CA GLU A 110 0.53 4.78 -8.54
C GLU A 110 0.97 3.31 -8.48
N PHE A 111 0.39 2.53 -7.56
CA PHE A 111 0.70 1.10 -7.41
C PHE A 111 0.28 0.25 -8.63
N LEU A 112 -0.58 0.77 -9.51
CA LEU A 112 -0.95 0.10 -10.76
C LEU A 112 0.19 0.13 -11.79
N LEU A 113 1.14 1.08 -11.65
CA LEU A 113 2.27 1.37 -12.55
C LEU A 113 1.89 1.76 -13.99
N HIS A 114 0.73 1.30 -14.47
CA HIS A 114 0.16 1.60 -15.77
C HIS A 114 -1.30 1.96 -15.59
N VAL A 115 -1.65 3.21 -15.84
CA VAL A 115 -2.99 3.76 -15.56
C VAL A 115 -3.66 4.18 -16.86
N PRO A 116 -5.00 4.16 -16.96
CA PRO A 116 -5.70 4.71 -18.12
C PRO A 116 -5.42 6.22 -18.24
N ASP A 117 -5.12 6.70 -19.45
CA ASP A 117 -4.88 8.12 -19.72
C ASP A 117 -6.22 8.87 -19.85
N LEU A 118 -6.60 9.56 -18.77
CA LEU A 118 -7.87 10.29 -18.67
C LEU A 118 -7.72 11.80 -18.90
N ARG A 119 -6.51 12.27 -19.26
CA ARG A 119 -6.19 13.70 -19.38
C ARG A 119 -7.05 14.42 -20.43
N GLN A 120 -7.48 13.70 -21.47
CA GLN A 120 -8.37 14.25 -22.49
C GLN A 120 -9.79 14.56 -21.98
N PHE A 121 -10.20 13.97 -20.85
CA PHE A 121 -11.54 14.16 -20.28
C PHE A 121 -11.53 15.05 -19.05
N TRP A 122 -10.47 15.00 -18.24
CA TRP A 122 -10.27 15.90 -17.12
C TRP A 122 -9.47 17.12 -17.56
N ILE A 123 -10.21 18.12 -18.04
CA ILE A 123 -9.76 19.34 -18.73
C ILE A 123 -8.54 20.00 -18.05
N THR A 124 -8.46 19.99 -16.71
CA THR A 124 -7.37 20.62 -15.97
C THR A 124 -6.29 19.61 -15.56
N THR A 125 -5.02 20.03 -15.65
CA THR A 125 -3.89 19.23 -15.11
C THR A 125 -4.06 18.95 -13.63
N LYS A 126 -4.69 19.87 -12.89
CA LYS A 126 -4.96 19.69 -11.46
C LYS A 126 -5.92 18.54 -11.22
N ALA A 127 -7.03 18.45 -11.97
CA ALA A 127 -7.98 17.35 -11.88
C ALA A 127 -7.33 15.98 -12.12
N TRP A 128 -6.41 15.88 -13.09
CA TRP A 128 -5.64 14.66 -13.33
C TRP A 128 -4.67 14.32 -12.19
N ARG A 129 -4.00 15.34 -11.61
CA ARG A 129 -3.06 15.16 -10.49
C ARG A 129 -3.76 14.81 -9.18
N SER A 130 -5.00 15.28 -9.00
CA SER A 130 -5.84 15.00 -7.83
C SER A 130 -6.82 13.85 -8.07
N ARG A 131 -6.50 12.94 -8.98
CA ARG A 131 -7.34 11.75 -9.19
C ARG A 131 -7.26 10.80 -8.02
N ASP A 132 -8.38 10.18 -7.73
CA ASP A 132 -8.54 9.14 -6.72
C ASP A 132 -9.20 7.92 -7.35
N MET A 133 -9.15 6.81 -6.62
CA MET A 133 -9.60 5.53 -7.12
C MET A 133 -10.29 4.74 -6.02
N LYS A 134 -11.29 3.97 -6.44
CA LYS A 134 -12.03 3.03 -5.61
C LYS A 134 -12.07 1.68 -6.29
N ARG A 135 -11.89 0.61 -5.51
CA ARG A 135 -11.99 -0.77 -5.98
C ARG A 135 -13.42 -1.26 -5.81
N LEU A 136 -13.96 -1.88 -6.85
CA LEU A 136 -15.25 -2.53 -6.85
C LEU A 136 -15.04 -4.00 -7.21
N ASP A 137 -15.46 -4.91 -6.36
CA ASP A 137 -15.42 -6.34 -6.63
C ASP A 137 -16.85 -6.84 -6.84
N LEU A 138 -17.14 -7.32 -8.06
CA LEU A 138 -18.41 -7.95 -8.41
C LEU A 138 -18.28 -9.45 -8.19
N LEU A 139 -18.95 -9.97 -7.16
CA LEU A 139 -18.80 -11.33 -6.66
C LEU A 139 -20.08 -12.14 -6.81
N ARG A 140 -19.93 -13.47 -6.83
CA ARG A 140 -21.07 -14.41 -6.88
C ARG A 140 -21.81 -14.53 -5.54
N ASP A 141 -21.08 -14.42 -4.42
CA ASP A 141 -21.59 -14.63 -3.06
C ASP A 141 -20.90 -13.66 -2.07
N VAL A 142 -21.65 -13.19 -1.05
CA VAL A 142 -21.19 -12.33 0.05
C VAL A 142 -20.09 -13.01 0.85
N ASN A 143 -20.19 -14.33 1.05
CA ASN A 143 -19.22 -15.09 1.85
C ASN A 143 -17.79 -14.96 1.31
N ILE A 144 -17.67 -14.83 -0.02
CA ILE A 144 -16.38 -14.64 -0.71
C ILE A 144 -15.78 -13.27 -0.35
N GLY A 145 -16.61 -12.23 -0.23
CA GLY A 145 -16.16 -10.88 0.12
C GLY A 145 -15.56 -10.80 1.52
N ASN A 146 -16.19 -11.44 2.51
CA ASN A 146 -15.71 -11.45 3.89
C ASN A 146 -14.34 -12.15 4.01
N GLY A 147 -14.20 -13.32 3.39
CA GLY A 147 -12.93 -14.05 3.38
C GLY A 147 -11.81 -13.27 2.70
N HIS A 148 -12.09 -12.61 1.58
CA HIS A 148 -11.10 -11.75 0.92
C HIS A 148 -10.66 -10.58 1.79
N ARG A 149 -11.58 -9.94 2.50
CA ARG A 149 -11.26 -8.80 3.37
C ARG A 149 -10.36 -9.21 4.52
N GLU A 150 -10.65 -10.34 5.18
CA GLU A 150 -9.82 -10.88 6.26
C GLU A 150 -8.42 -11.26 5.78
N GLN A 151 -8.33 -12.00 4.67
CA GLN A 151 -7.05 -12.39 4.08
C GLN A 151 -6.20 -11.17 3.71
N GLN A 152 -6.82 -10.10 3.17
CA GLN A 152 -6.10 -8.87 2.87
C GLN A 152 -5.62 -8.14 4.12
N GLN A 153 -6.43 -8.08 5.19
CA GLN A 153 -6.01 -7.48 6.45
C GLN A 153 -4.85 -8.25 7.07
N ASP A 154 -4.87 -9.57 7.02
CA ASP A 154 -3.78 -10.41 7.52
C ASP A 154 -2.50 -10.22 6.70
N LEU A 155 -2.61 -10.10 5.37
CA LEU A 155 -1.46 -9.77 4.54
C LEU A 155 -0.87 -8.40 4.89
N VAL A 156 -1.70 -7.38 5.11
CA VAL A 156 -1.24 -6.06 5.55
C VAL A 156 -0.58 -6.13 6.93
N ARG A 157 -1.13 -6.90 7.87
CA ARG A 157 -0.51 -7.14 9.19
C ARG A 157 0.83 -7.84 9.07
N GLN A 158 0.94 -8.85 8.21
CA GLN A 158 2.21 -9.54 7.93
C GLN A 158 3.24 -8.60 7.31
N LEU A 159 2.83 -7.74 6.37
CA LEU A 159 3.71 -6.72 5.79
C LEU A 159 4.15 -5.65 6.79
N LEU A 160 3.34 -5.36 7.80
CA LEU A 160 3.66 -4.45 8.90
C LEU A 160 4.53 -5.11 9.99
N GLY A 161 4.32 -6.40 10.27
CA GLY A 161 4.98 -7.15 11.34
C GLY A 161 6.24 -7.90 10.91
N GLY A 162 6.42 -8.14 9.61
CA GLY A 162 7.62 -8.76 9.07
C GLY A 162 8.84 -7.86 9.25
N SER A 163 9.84 -8.32 10.02
CA SER A 163 11.14 -7.63 10.13
C SER A 163 11.97 -7.71 8.84
N GLU A 164 11.50 -8.50 7.86
CA GLU A 164 12.14 -8.61 6.56
C GLU A 164 11.85 -7.39 5.70
N GLN A 165 12.92 -6.60 5.52
CA GLN A 165 13.01 -5.37 4.75
C GLN A 165 12.80 -5.65 3.26
N CYS A 166 11.56 -5.93 2.86
CA CYS A 166 11.13 -5.68 1.49
C CYS A 166 11.36 -4.19 1.16
N CYS A 167 11.65 -3.86 -0.10
CA CYS A 167 11.85 -2.47 -0.51
C CYS A 167 10.68 -1.61 0.00
N VAL A 168 10.97 -0.54 0.74
CA VAL A 168 9.96 0.37 1.33
C VAL A 168 8.95 0.83 0.27
N LYS A 169 9.38 1.00 -0.98
CA LYS A 169 8.51 1.33 -2.10
C LYS A 169 7.52 0.21 -2.44
N ARG A 170 7.96 -1.05 -2.46
CA ARG A 170 7.09 -2.21 -2.70
C ARG A 170 6.07 -2.38 -1.57
N THR A 171 6.50 -2.27 -0.31
CA THR A 171 5.57 -2.30 0.84
C THR A 171 4.56 -1.16 0.76
N ARG A 172 5.00 0.07 0.42
CA ARG A 172 4.10 1.22 0.23
C ARG A 172 3.08 0.99 -0.88
N LYS A 173 3.51 0.48 -2.05
CA LYS A 173 2.60 0.18 -3.18
C LYS A 173 1.59 -0.91 -2.82
N THR A 174 2.04 -1.98 -2.17
CA THR A 174 1.15 -3.03 -1.67
C THR A 174 0.17 -2.48 -0.63
N MET A 175 0.63 -1.63 0.30
CA MET A 175 -0.26 -0.96 1.24
C MET A 175 -1.28 -0.08 0.54
N GLN A 176 -0.88 0.77 -0.41
CA GLN A 176 -1.80 1.61 -1.19
C GLN A 176 -2.90 0.77 -1.88
N ARG A 177 -2.54 -0.41 -2.39
CA ARG A 177 -3.52 -1.34 -2.98
C ARG A 177 -4.56 -1.82 -1.97
N HIS A 178 -4.14 -2.18 -0.76
CA HIS A 178 -5.03 -2.71 0.27
C HIS A 178 -5.77 -1.62 1.06
N THR A 179 -5.24 -0.40 1.09
CA THR A 179 -5.90 0.76 1.71
C THR A 179 -6.80 1.53 0.75
N CYS A 180 -6.74 1.24 -0.55
CA CYS A 180 -7.72 1.71 -1.53
C CYS A 180 -9.13 1.34 -1.06
N PRO A 181 -10.11 2.27 -1.02
CA PRO A 181 -11.47 1.95 -0.64
C PRO A 181 -12.03 0.79 -1.48
N GLN A 182 -12.53 -0.25 -0.84
CA GLN A 182 -13.05 -1.45 -1.52
C GLN A 182 -14.54 -1.61 -1.22
N GLU A 183 -15.31 -1.91 -2.24
CA GLU A 183 -16.70 -2.30 -2.11
C GLU A 183 -16.97 -3.62 -2.83
N TYR A 184 -17.84 -4.41 -2.23
CA TYR A 184 -18.24 -5.72 -2.73
C TYR A 184 -19.72 -5.66 -3.08
N HIS A 185 -20.03 -6.08 -4.29
CA HIS A 185 -21.39 -6.04 -4.81
C HIS A 185 -21.74 -7.38 -5.46
N ILE A 186 -23.01 -7.80 -5.34
CA ILE A 186 -23.50 -9.01 -6.00
C ILE A 186 -24.33 -8.58 -7.22
N PRO A 187 -23.89 -8.94 -8.44
CA PRO A 187 -24.70 -8.76 -9.64
C PRO A 187 -26.04 -9.47 -9.56
N GLN A 188 -27.02 -8.96 -10.32
CA GLN A 188 -28.26 -9.70 -10.55
C GLN A 188 -27.94 -11.03 -11.27
N ARG A 189 -28.77 -12.07 -11.04
CA ARG A 189 -28.47 -13.45 -11.49
C ARG A 189 -28.22 -13.56 -12.99
N HIS A 190 -28.88 -12.75 -13.82
CA HIS A 190 -28.70 -12.77 -15.28
C HIS A 190 -27.37 -12.18 -15.75
N TYR A 191 -26.62 -11.49 -14.89
CA TYR A 191 -25.31 -10.92 -15.22
C TYR A 191 -24.12 -11.70 -14.65
N SER A 192 -24.34 -12.64 -13.72
CA SER A 192 -23.30 -13.11 -12.80
C SER A 192 -22.04 -13.60 -13.50
N ASP A 193 -22.14 -14.30 -14.62
CA ASP A 193 -20.94 -14.89 -15.24
C ASP A 193 -20.22 -13.94 -16.20
N LEU A 194 -20.89 -12.89 -16.68
CA LEU A 194 -20.36 -11.98 -17.70
C LEU A 194 -19.61 -10.78 -17.09
N ILE A 195 -20.08 -10.28 -15.94
CA ILE A 195 -19.56 -9.05 -15.32
C ILE A 195 -18.84 -9.30 -13.99
N MET A 196 -18.60 -10.55 -13.62
CA MET A 196 -17.80 -10.83 -12.42
C MET A 196 -16.35 -10.38 -12.62
N GLY A 197 -15.75 -9.90 -11.54
CA GLY A 197 -14.35 -9.49 -11.53
C GLY A 197 -14.06 -8.28 -10.65
N THR A 198 -12.83 -7.82 -10.74
CA THR A 198 -12.35 -6.61 -10.05
C THR A 198 -12.37 -5.44 -11.01
N TYR A 199 -12.91 -4.33 -10.54
CA TYR A 199 -13.01 -3.08 -11.27
C TYR A 199 -12.39 -1.95 -10.47
N TYR A 200 -11.88 -0.95 -11.17
CA TYR A 200 -11.50 0.32 -10.57
C TYR A 200 -12.38 1.44 -11.09
N LEU A 201 -12.98 2.18 -10.17
CA LEU A 201 -13.64 3.43 -10.42
C LEU A 201 -12.62 4.55 -10.19
N LEU A 202 -12.34 5.29 -11.26
CA LEU A 202 -11.41 6.42 -11.30
C LEU A 202 -12.21 7.71 -11.38
N HIS A 203 -11.90 8.65 -10.49
CA HIS A 203 -12.55 9.96 -10.45
C HIS A 203 -11.56 11.04 -10.07
N SER A 204 -11.90 12.30 -10.34
CA SER A 204 -11.12 13.43 -9.87
C SER A 204 -11.65 13.93 -8.52
N MET A 205 -10.74 14.25 -7.60
CA MET A 205 -11.01 15.02 -6.37
C MET A 205 -10.80 16.52 -6.61
N GLY A 206 -10.98 17.01 -7.85
CA GLY A 206 -10.68 18.38 -8.22
C GLY A 206 -11.51 19.41 -7.44
N ASP A 207 -11.00 19.85 -6.30
CA ASP A 207 -11.56 20.92 -5.45
C ASP A 207 -11.31 22.32 -6.05
N ASP A 208 -10.78 22.41 -7.26
CA ASP A 208 -10.50 23.69 -7.93
C ASP A 208 -11.76 24.36 -8.49
N GLY A 209 -12.94 23.78 -8.25
CA GLY A 209 -14.23 24.29 -8.73
C GLY A 209 -14.41 24.16 -10.24
N SER A 210 -13.44 23.60 -10.97
CA SER A 210 -13.50 23.47 -12.44
C SER A 210 -14.37 22.31 -12.91
N LEU A 211 -14.64 21.34 -12.03
CA LEU A 211 -15.44 20.17 -12.34
C LEU A 211 -16.81 20.26 -11.65
N HIS A 212 -17.87 20.21 -12.45
CA HIS A 212 -19.23 20.11 -11.93
C HIS A 212 -19.50 18.74 -11.30
N ARG A 213 -20.41 18.70 -10.33
CA ARG A 213 -20.84 17.45 -9.70
C ARG A 213 -21.55 16.57 -10.72
N ASN A 214 -21.15 15.31 -10.79
CA ASN A 214 -21.70 14.33 -11.70
C ASN A 214 -22.91 13.63 -11.08
N GLN A 215 -24.10 14.05 -11.52
CA GLN A 215 -25.38 13.49 -11.06
C GLN A 215 -25.76 12.20 -11.80
N SER A 216 -25.04 11.85 -12.86
CA SER A 216 -25.30 10.64 -13.66
C SER A 216 -24.72 9.37 -13.04
N VAL A 217 -23.90 9.48 -11.99
CA VAL A 217 -23.32 8.31 -11.32
C VAL A 217 -24.41 7.63 -10.48
N PRO A 218 -24.69 6.34 -10.71
CA PRO A 218 -25.64 5.59 -9.90
C PRO A 218 -25.32 5.65 -8.40
N ASN A 219 -26.36 5.84 -7.57
CA ASN A 219 -26.21 5.97 -6.12
C ASN A 219 -25.48 4.79 -5.45
N TRP A 220 -25.61 3.59 -6.02
CA TRP A 220 -24.95 2.39 -5.49
C TRP A 220 -23.43 2.41 -5.63
N LEU A 221 -22.89 3.22 -6.54
CA LEU A 221 -21.45 3.46 -6.67
C LEU A 221 -20.93 4.45 -5.63
N GLY A 222 -21.83 5.16 -4.93
CA GLY A 222 -21.51 6.16 -3.94
C GLY A 222 -21.90 7.57 -4.38
N PRO A 223 -22.09 8.49 -3.43
CA PRO A 223 -22.44 9.87 -3.73
C PRO A 223 -21.19 10.71 -4.06
N ASN A 224 -21.39 11.81 -4.78
CA ASN A 224 -20.48 12.98 -4.83
C ASN A 224 -19.20 12.83 -5.66
N TYR A 225 -19.33 12.41 -6.92
CA TYR A 225 -18.23 12.53 -7.87
C TYR A 225 -18.24 13.89 -8.58
N SER A 226 -17.05 14.42 -8.88
CA SER A 226 -16.88 15.65 -9.67
C SER A 226 -16.29 15.29 -11.03
N GLY A 227 -16.86 15.86 -12.10
CA GLY A 227 -16.47 15.59 -13.47
C GLY A 227 -16.76 14.16 -13.92
N ASP A 228 -16.17 13.76 -15.03
CA ASP A 228 -16.39 12.44 -15.59
C ASP A 228 -15.82 11.34 -14.68
N VAL A 229 -16.58 10.25 -14.54
CA VAL A 229 -16.16 9.05 -13.81
C VAL A 229 -15.86 7.93 -14.80
N PHE A 230 -14.83 7.16 -14.52
CA PHE A 230 -14.38 6.07 -15.38
C PHE A 230 -14.34 4.77 -14.62
N ILE A 231 -14.77 3.68 -15.26
CA ILE A 231 -14.69 2.33 -14.70
C ILE A 231 -13.90 1.45 -15.66
N VAL A 232 -12.87 0.78 -15.15
CA VAL A 232 -12.06 -0.18 -15.91
C VAL A 232 -12.05 -1.54 -15.23
N LYS A 233 -12.06 -2.61 -16.02
CA LYS A 233 -11.98 -3.98 -15.52
C LYS A 233 -10.53 -4.44 -15.45
N MET A 234 -10.16 -5.02 -14.32
CA MET A 234 -8.88 -5.70 -14.16
C MET A 234 -8.96 -7.10 -14.72
N ALA A 235 -7.87 -7.56 -15.33
CA ALA A 235 -7.74 -8.96 -15.67
C ALA A 235 -7.71 -9.84 -14.42
N LYS A 236 -8.10 -11.12 -14.57
CA LYS A 236 -7.99 -12.12 -13.50
C LYS A 236 -6.60 -12.11 -12.85
N GLU A 237 -5.57 -12.03 -13.68
CA GLU A 237 -4.20 -11.72 -13.26
C GLU A 237 -4.01 -10.20 -13.25
N ALA A 238 -4.41 -9.55 -12.16
CA ALA A 238 -4.43 -8.09 -12.07
C ALA A 238 -3.06 -7.43 -12.31
N GLN A 239 -1.96 -8.19 -12.19
CA GLN A 239 -0.60 -7.77 -12.49
C GLN A 239 0.09 -8.82 -13.35
N ASN A 240 0.93 -8.38 -14.29
CA ASN A 240 1.80 -9.29 -15.04
C ASN A 240 3.13 -9.54 -14.32
N GLU A 241 4.04 -10.27 -14.97
CA GLU A 241 5.38 -10.61 -14.46
C GLU A 241 6.24 -9.39 -14.04
N TYR A 242 5.95 -8.20 -14.58
CA TYR A 242 6.64 -6.95 -14.24
C TYR A 242 5.92 -6.14 -13.15
N GLY A 243 4.83 -6.68 -12.58
CA GLY A 243 4.01 -6.00 -11.57
C GLY A 243 3.05 -4.94 -12.14
N TRP A 244 2.95 -4.81 -13.47
CA TRP A 244 2.09 -3.82 -14.10
C TRP A 244 0.64 -4.26 -14.11
N ALA A 245 -0.27 -3.32 -13.84
CA ALA A 245 -1.70 -3.53 -14.01
C ALA A 245 -2.05 -4.11 -15.39
N VAL A 246 -2.88 -5.15 -15.39
CA VAL A 246 -3.44 -5.77 -16.60
C VAL A 246 -4.94 -5.56 -16.57
N TYR A 247 -5.49 -5.11 -17.69
CA TYR A 247 -6.89 -4.76 -17.84
C TYR A 247 -7.57 -5.70 -18.82
N GLU A 248 -8.87 -5.89 -18.63
CA GLU A 248 -9.76 -6.53 -19.58
C GLU A 248 -10.63 -5.47 -20.26
N ASN A 249 -11.08 -5.75 -21.48
CA ASN A 249 -12.04 -4.89 -22.15
C ASN A 249 -13.41 -5.00 -21.48
N MET A 250 -14.01 -3.87 -21.15
CA MET A 250 -15.38 -3.78 -20.67
C MET A 250 -16.36 -4.24 -21.76
N SER A 251 -17.38 -5.02 -21.37
CA SER A 251 -18.44 -5.48 -22.26
C SER A 251 -19.68 -4.57 -22.20
N THR A 252 -20.57 -4.68 -23.17
CA THR A 252 -21.81 -3.89 -23.23
C THR A 252 -22.80 -4.26 -22.13
N GLU A 253 -22.78 -5.50 -21.64
CA GLU A 253 -23.65 -5.98 -20.56
C GLU A 253 -23.38 -5.24 -19.25
N PHE A 254 -22.15 -4.76 -19.05
CA PHE A 254 -21.83 -3.94 -17.87
C PHE A 254 -22.59 -2.62 -17.88
N LEU A 255 -22.90 -2.03 -19.05
CA LEU A 255 -23.68 -0.78 -19.13
C LEU A 255 -25.11 -1.01 -18.64
N SER A 256 -25.72 -2.14 -18.99
CA SER A 256 -27.06 -2.51 -18.50
C SER A 256 -27.04 -2.77 -17.00
N PHE A 257 -26.01 -3.47 -16.51
CA PHE A 257 -25.81 -3.64 -15.07
C PHE A 257 -25.63 -2.31 -14.34
N LEU A 258 -24.92 -1.35 -14.92
CA LEU A 258 -24.68 -0.06 -14.30
C LEU A 258 -25.99 0.69 -14.00
N SER A 259 -26.97 0.63 -14.91
CA SER A 259 -28.29 1.23 -14.70
C SER A 259 -29.17 0.45 -13.72
N GLU A 260 -29.12 -0.88 -13.75
CA GLU A 260 -29.94 -1.72 -12.86
C GLU A 260 -29.40 -1.78 -11.42
N GLY A 261 -28.08 -1.82 -11.28
CA GLY A 261 -27.37 -1.93 -10.01
C GLY A 261 -27.34 -3.35 -9.42
N PRO A 262 -26.58 -3.52 -8.33
CA PRO A 262 -26.44 -4.79 -7.64
C PRO A 262 -27.71 -5.19 -6.88
N VAL A 263 -27.76 -6.46 -6.47
CA VAL A 263 -28.82 -6.96 -5.59
C VAL A 263 -28.74 -6.21 -4.26
N LYS A 264 -29.85 -5.60 -3.85
CA LYS A 264 -29.99 -5.01 -2.53
C LYS A 264 -30.02 -6.13 -1.50
N VAL A 265 -28.93 -6.28 -0.75
CA VAL A 265 -28.92 -7.14 0.44
C VAL A 265 -29.76 -6.43 1.48
N ALA A 266 -30.90 -7.01 1.86
CA ALA A 266 -31.68 -6.51 2.99
C ALA A 266 -30.80 -6.58 4.23
N ALA A 267 -30.52 -5.41 4.82
CA ALA A 267 -29.74 -5.28 6.06
C ALA A 267 -30.53 -5.78 7.27
#